data_AF-A0A7X3S2J6-F1
#
_entry.id   AF-A0A7X3S2J6-F1
#
_cell.length_a   1.000
_cell.length_b   1.000
_cell.length_c   1.000
_cell.angle_alpha   90.00
_cell.angle_beta   90.00
_cell.angle_gamma   90.00
#
_symmetry.space_group_name_H-M   'P 1'
#
loop_
_entity.id
_entity.type
_entity.pdbx_description
1 polymer ?
#
loop_
_entity_poly.entity_id
_entity_poly.type
_entity_poly.pdbx_seq_one_letter_code
_entity_poly.pdbx_strand_id
1 'polypeptide(L)'
;MADLFMGLTSLAWGLAGLTVAIVPALALVWARRILLDPWPRFWFGQTILLIGLLLMIGTTGLAAFWVWAVCGLLAAIKACLLLGAPVSWRERMLHWLGTWPAWLYRAGGTIDLALAIGLAADLILHG
;
A
#
# COMPACT_ATOMS: atom_id res chain seq x y z
N MET A 1 -3.72 -19.43 10.02
CA MET A 1 -2.43 -18.97 9.44
C MET A 1 -2.64 -17.74 8.57
N ALA A 2 -3.63 -17.73 7.67
CA ALA A 2 -3.98 -16.56 6.87
C ALA A 2 -4.28 -15.31 7.73
N ASP A 3 -4.93 -15.50 8.88
CA ASP A 3 -5.34 -14.41 9.78
C ASP A 3 -4.13 -13.68 10.38
N LEU A 4 -3.06 -14.42 10.71
CA LEU A 4 -1.82 -13.82 11.21
C LEU A 4 -1.13 -12.98 10.13
N PHE A 5 -1.14 -13.44 8.87
CA PHE A 5 -0.61 -12.65 7.75
C PHE A 5 -1.49 -11.43 7.44
N MET A 6 -2.81 -11.53 7.56
CA MET A 6 -3.73 -10.39 7.40
C MET A 6 -3.57 -9.38 8.53
N GLY A 7 -3.41 -9.82 9.78
CA GLY A 7 -3.11 -8.96 10.92
C GLY A 7 -1.77 -8.22 10.77
N LEU A 8 -0.71 -8.91 10.36
CA LEU A 8 0.58 -8.29 10.02
C LEU A 8 0.46 -7.30 8.87
N THR A 9 -0.35 -7.63 7.85
CA THR A 9 -0.61 -6.75 6.72
C THR A 9 -1.32 -5.48 7.18
N SER A 10 -2.36 -5.60 8.02
CA SER A 10 -3.05 -4.45 8.61
C SER A 10 -2.09 -3.56 9.41
N LEU A 11 -1.25 -4.14 10.26
CA LEU A 11 -0.26 -3.39 11.03
C LEU A 11 0.75 -2.66 10.14
N ALA A 12 1.34 -3.36 9.16
CA ALA A 12 2.30 -2.77 8.24
C ALA A 12 1.67 -1.64 7.40
N TRP A 13 0.44 -1.85 6.93
CA TRP A 13 -0.31 -0.85 6.17
C TRP A 13 -0.67 0.36 7.03
N GLY A 14 -1.10 0.14 8.28
CA GLY A 14 -1.39 1.22 9.24
C GLY A 14 -0.16 2.05 9.59
N LEU A 15 0.99 1.40 9.82
CA LEU A 15 2.27 2.10 10.06
C LEU A 15 2.72 2.91 8.83
N ALA A 16 2.54 2.36 7.63
CA ALA A 16 2.83 3.08 6.39
C ALA A 16 1.92 4.32 6.24
N GLY A 17 0.60 4.15 6.44
CA GLY A 17 -0.37 5.26 6.39
C GLY A 17 -0.06 6.34 7.43
N LEU A 18 0.27 5.94 8.67
CA LEU A 18 0.68 6.85 9.73
C LEU A 18 1.94 7.64 9.36
N THR A 19 2.94 6.97 8.78
CA THR A 19 4.19 7.61 8.35
C THR A 19 3.93 8.65 7.27
N VAL A 20 3.10 8.32 6.28
CA VAL A 20 2.71 9.24 5.20
C VAL A 20 1.93 10.43 5.75
N ALA A 21 1.09 10.22 6.77
CA ALA A 21 0.31 11.29 7.39
C ALA A 21 1.16 12.24 8.27
N ILE A 22 2.05 11.70 9.10
CA ILE A 22 2.82 12.52 10.05
C ILE A 22 4.05 13.14 9.38
N VAL A 23 4.78 12.35 8.59
CA VAL A 23 6.07 12.76 8.01
C VAL A 23 6.08 12.53 6.48
N PRO A 24 5.33 13.33 5.70
CA PRO A 24 5.29 13.21 4.23
C PRO A 24 6.67 13.26 3.55
N ALA A 25 7.59 14.07 4.10
CA ALA A 25 8.94 14.19 3.58
C ALA A 25 9.73 12.87 3.65
N LEU A 26 9.52 12.09 4.70
CA LEU A 26 10.13 10.77 4.83
C LEU A 26 9.55 9.82 3.76
N ALA A 27 8.23 9.82 3.58
CA ALA A 27 7.58 9.01 2.55
C ALA A 27 8.10 9.32 1.12
N LEU A 28 8.38 10.59 0.82
CA LEU A 28 9.00 11.01 -0.46
C LEU A 28 10.42 10.47 -0.64
N VAL A 29 11.25 10.49 0.41
CA VAL A 29 12.60 9.91 0.37
C VAL A 29 12.54 8.40 0.10
N TRP A 30 11.62 7.70 0.76
CA TRP A 30 11.37 6.28 0.51
C TRP A 30 10.87 6.01 -0.91
N ALA A 31 9.90 6.79 -1.38
CA ALA A 31 9.38 6.69 -2.74
C ALA A 31 10.49 6.88 -3.78
N ARG A 32 11.40 7.83 -3.57
CA ARG A 32 12.56 8.04 -4.43
C ARG A 32 13.47 6.83 -4.50
N ARG A 33 13.83 6.23 -3.35
CA ARG A 33 14.62 4.99 -3.29
C ARG A 33 13.93 3.84 -4.03
N ILE A 34 12.65 3.60 -3.73
CA ILE A 34 11.87 2.51 -4.31
C ILE A 34 11.69 2.69 -5.82
N LEU A 35 11.52 3.92 -6.30
CA LEU A 35 11.28 4.17 -7.72
C LEU A 35 12.56 4.15 -8.55
N LEU A 36 13.70 4.62 -8.02
CA LEU A 36 14.94 4.73 -8.80
C LEU A 36 15.81 3.48 -8.69
N ASP A 37 15.93 2.90 -7.50
CA ASP A 37 16.83 1.77 -7.27
C ASP A 37 16.18 0.45 -7.74
N PRO A 38 16.82 -0.33 -8.63
CA PRO A 38 16.21 -1.51 -9.22
C PRO A 38 15.92 -2.62 -8.20
N TRP A 39 16.77 -2.76 -7.18
CA TRP A 39 16.66 -3.84 -6.18
C TRP A 39 15.54 -3.59 -5.15
N PRO A 40 15.47 -2.44 -4.45
CA PRO A 40 14.33 -2.11 -3.60
C PRO A 40 13.01 -2.12 -4.37
N ARG A 41 13.00 -1.66 -5.61
CA ARG A 41 11.81 -1.68 -6.48
C ARG A 41 11.28 -3.09 -6.69
N PHE A 42 12.16 -4.03 -7.01
CA PHE A 42 11.78 -5.41 -7.25
C PHE A 42 11.13 -6.01 -6.02
N TRP A 43 11.81 -5.96 -4.87
CA TRP A 43 11.30 -6.54 -3.63
C TRP A 43 10.03 -5.86 -3.15
N PHE A 44 9.98 -4.53 -3.16
CA PHE A 44 8.79 -3.79 -2.75
C PHE A 44 7.59 -4.08 -3.67
N GLY A 45 7.82 -4.16 -4.99
CA GLY A 45 6.79 -4.57 -5.95
C GLY A 45 6.27 -5.98 -5.67
N GLN A 46 7.16 -6.95 -5.44
CA GLN A 46 6.77 -8.33 -5.09
C GLN A 46 5.98 -8.39 -3.78
N THR A 47 6.39 -7.63 -2.75
CA THR A 47 5.67 -7.57 -1.47
C THR A 47 4.27 -6.99 -1.65
N ILE A 48 4.10 -5.89 -2.40
CA ILE A 48 2.78 -5.32 -2.68
C ILE A 48 1.92 -6.31 -3.47
N LEU A 49 2.48 -6.97 -4.48
CA LEU A 49 1.76 -7.94 -5.30
C LEU A 49 1.27 -9.13 -4.45
N LEU A 50 2.13 -9.66 -3.58
CA LEU A 50 1.77 -10.73 -2.65
C LEU A 50 0.67 -10.31 -1.67
N ILE A 51 0.79 -9.11 -1.08
CA ILE A 51 -0.23 -8.56 -0.19
C ILE A 51 -1.56 -8.37 -0.94
N GLY A 52 -1.52 -7.86 -2.17
CA GLY A 52 -2.71 -7.67 -3.00
C GLY A 52 -3.44 -8.99 -3.29
N LEU A 53 -2.69 -10.04 -3.64
CA LEU A 53 -3.23 -11.39 -3.84
C LEU A 53 -3.80 -11.97 -2.54
N LEU A 54 -3.10 -11.77 -1.42
CA LEU A 54 -3.58 -12.21 -0.11
C LEU A 54 -4.87 -11.50 0.28
N LEU A 55 -4.99 -10.20 0.00
CA LEU A 55 -6.23 -9.44 0.21
C LEU A 55 -7.37 -9.97 -0.65
N MET A 56 -7.12 -10.32 -1.91
CA MET A 56 -8.16 -10.84 -2.80
C MET A 56 -8.66 -12.24 -2.41
N ILE A 57 -7.76 -13.13 -1.95
CA ILE A 57 -8.09 -14.54 -1.70
C ILE A 57 -8.38 -14.79 -0.21
N GLY A 58 -7.61 -14.15 0.67
CA GLY A 58 -7.65 -14.36 2.11
C GLY A 58 -8.84 -13.71 2.81
N THR A 59 -9.52 -12.74 2.19
CA THR A 59 -10.65 -12.02 2.79
C THR A 59 -12.02 -12.56 2.37
N THR A 60 -12.08 -13.71 1.70
CA THR A 60 -13.34 -14.29 1.17
C THR A 60 -14.38 -14.59 2.24
N GLY A 61 -13.97 -14.79 3.50
CA GLY A 61 -14.87 -14.98 4.64
C GLY A 61 -15.24 -13.70 5.39
N LEU A 62 -14.68 -12.54 5.03
CA LEU A 62 -14.91 -11.28 5.73
C LEU A 62 -16.15 -10.54 5.22
N ALA A 63 -16.80 -9.78 6.10
CA ALA A 63 -18.05 -9.09 5.78
C ALA A 63 -17.86 -8.03 4.67
N ALA A 64 -16.70 -7.36 4.66
CA ALA A 64 -16.37 -6.36 3.63
C ALA A 64 -15.50 -6.94 2.50
N PHE A 65 -15.63 -8.23 2.17
CA PHE A 65 -14.85 -8.91 1.12
C PHE A 65 -14.64 -8.05 -0.14
N TRP A 66 -15.70 -7.46 -0.70
CA TRP A 66 -15.61 -6.68 -1.94
C TRP A 66 -14.69 -5.46 -1.80
N VAL A 67 -14.66 -4.81 -0.63
CA VAL A 67 -13.75 -3.69 -0.36
C VAL A 67 -12.31 -4.18 -0.39
N TRP A 68 -12.04 -5.29 0.29
CA TRP A 68 -10.70 -5.87 0.36
C TRP A 68 -10.22 -6.42 -0.98
N ALA A 69 -11.11 -7.04 -1.76
CA ALA A 69 -10.81 -7.52 -3.11
C ALA A 69 -10.46 -6.36 -4.05
N VAL A 70 -11.19 -5.24 -3.99
CA VAL A 70 -10.86 -4.03 -4.77
C VAL A 70 -9.52 -3.43 -4.33
N CYS A 71 -9.28 -3.32 -3.02
CA CYS A 71 -7.97 -2.86 -2.50
C CYS A 71 -6.83 -3.77 -2.96
N GLY A 72 -7.03 -5.10 -2.91
CA GLY A 72 -6.05 -6.08 -3.35
C GLY A 72 -5.77 -6.00 -4.85
N LEU A 73 -6.80 -5.80 -5.67
CA LEU A 73 -6.66 -5.58 -7.11
C LEU A 73 -5.88 -4.28 -7.41
N LEU A 74 -6.21 -3.17 -6.74
CA LEU A 74 -5.50 -1.91 -6.89
C LEU A 74 -4.02 -2.04 -6.49
N ALA A 75 -3.73 -2.77 -5.41
CA ALA A 75 -2.36 -3.08 -4.99
C ALA A 75 -1.61 -3.89 -6.06
N ALA A 76 -2.23 -4.94 -6.61
CA ALA A 76 -1.64 -5.75 -7.68
C ALA A 76 -1.36 -4.93 -8.94
N ILE A 77 -2.30 -4.10 -9.39
CA ILE A 77 -2.11 -3.19 -10.53
C ILE A 77 -0.95 -2.24 -10.25
N LYS A 78 -0.90 -1.63 -9.06
CA LYS A 78 0.17 -0.72 -8.64
C LYS A 78 1.54 -1.41 -8.65
N ALA A 79 1.62 -2.65 -8.18
CA ALA A 79 2.85 -3.44 -8.20
C ALA A 79 3.30 -3.75 -9.63
N CYS A 80 2.38 -4.16 -10.50
CA CYS A 80 2.67 -4.39 -11.92
C CYS A 80 3.20 -3.13 -12.62
N LEU A 81 2.55 -1.98 -12.37
CA LEU A 81 3.01 -0.70 -12.89
C LEU A 81 4.40 -0.34 -12.35
N LEU A 82 4.66 -0.56 -11.05
CA LEU A 82 5.96 -0.25 -10.45
C LEU A 82 7.10 -1.08 -11.05
N LEU A 83 6.85 -2.37 -11.28
CA LEU A 83 7.84 -3.29 -11.85
C LEU A 83 8.04 -3.06 -13.36
N GLY A 84 6.97 -2.75 -14.11
CA GLY A 84 7.00 -2.59 -15.56
C GLY A 84 7.32 -1.17 -16.05
N ALA A 85 7.24 -0.14 -15.20
CA ALA A 85 7.38 1.24 -15.66
C ALA A 85 8.82 1.57 -16.14
N PRO A 86 8.97 2.24 -17.30
CA PRO A 86 10.26 2.72 -17.77
C PRO A 86 10.81 3.81 -16.83
N VAL A 87 12.13 4.02 -16.86
CA VAL A 87 12.83 5.01 -16.00
C VAL A 87 12.20 6.40 -16.14
N SER A 88 11.95 6.85 -17.37
CA SER A 88 11.38 8.18 -17.67
C SER A 88 10.00 8.41 -17.03
N TRP A 89 9.16 7.37 -16.97
CA TRP A 89 7.88 7.44 -16.28
C TRP A 89 8.04 7.56 -14.77
N ARG A 90 8.99 6.81 -14.18
CA ARG A 90 9.25 6.81 -12.74
C ARG A 90 9.79 8.17 -12.27
N GLU A 91 10.69 8.76 -13.02
CA GLU A 91 11.21 10.11 -12.77
C GLU A 91 10.10 11.17 -12.86
N ARG A 92 9.23 11.07 -13.87
CA ARG A 92 8.07 11.95 -14.00
C ARG A 92 7.11 11.79 -12.83
N MET A 93 6.85 10.57 -12.40
CA MET A 93 5.99 10.30 -11.25
C MET A 93 6.56 10.88 -9.95
N LEU A 94 7.88 10.76 -9.75
CA LEU A 94 8.57 11.39 -8.62
C LEU A 94 8.48 12.92 -8.65
N HIS A 95 8.61 13.53 -9.83
CA HIS A 95 8.43 14.97 -9.98
C HIS A 95 7.01 15.39 -9.59
N TRP A 96 5.99 14.64 -10.04
CA TRP A 96 4.59 14.93 -9.70
C TRP A 96 4.31 14.75 -8.21
N LEU A 97 4.84 13.69 -7.59
CA LEU A 97 4.77 13.53 -6.14
C LEU A 97 5.44 14.72 -5.44
N GLY A 98 6.64 15.13 -5.88
CA GLY A 98 7.36 16.26 -5.29
C GLY A 98 6.59 17.59 -5.33
N THR A 99 5.65 17.78 -6.25
CA THR A 99 4.83 19.00 -6.36
C THR A 99 3.51 18.93 -5.59
N TRP A 100 3.15 17.79 -5.02
CA TRP A 100 1.89 17.66 -4.28
C TRP A 100 1.94 18.43 -2.96
N PRO A 101 0.87 19.17 -2.61
CA PRO A 101 0.78 19.81 -1.30
C PRO A 101 0.75 18.78 -0.17
N ALA A 102 1.34 19.13 0.98
CA ALA A 102 1.47 18.24 2.13
C ALA A 102 0.12 17.67 2.64
N TRP A 103 -0.98 18.41 2.47
CA TRP A 103 -2.31 17.94 2.89
C TRP A 103 -2.81 16.72 2.09
N LEU A 104 -2.41 16.56 0.82
CA LEU A 104 -2.76 15.39 0.02
C LEU A 104 -2.09 14.13 0.56
N TYR A 105 -0.83 14.23 0.97
CA TYR A 105 -0.14 13.16 1.67
C TYR A 105 -0.85 12.80 2.97
N ARG A 106 -1.24 13.81 3.75
CA ARG A 106 -2.00 13.59 4.99
C ARG A 106 -3.31 12.87 4.75
N ALA A 107 -4.09 13.32 3.77
CA ALA A 107 -5.34 12.68 3.38
C ALA A 107 -5.12 11.22 2.95
N GLY A 108 -4.13 10.97 2.09
CA GLY A 108 -3.78 9.61 1.68
C GLY A 108 -3.39 8.72 2.85
N GLY A 109 -2.52 9.20 3.74
CA GLY A 109 -2.10 8.46 4.95
C GLY A 109 -3.26 8.21 5.92
N THR A 110 -4.20 9.14 6.07
CA THR A 110 -5.41 8.92 6.89
C THR A 110 -6.36 7.90 6.28
N ILE A 111 -6.49 7.86 4.96
CA ILE A 111 -7.28 6.84 4.25
C ILE A 111 -6.63 5.47 4.45
N ASP A 112 -5.31 5.37 4.28
CA ASP A 112 -4.56 4.12 4.52
C ASP A 112 -4.71 3.63 5.97
N LEU A 113 -4.67 4.55 6.94
CA LEU A 113 -4.88 4.21 8.35
C LEU A 113 -6.31 3.72 8.62
N ALA A 114 -7.31 4.36 8.04
CA ALA A 114 -8.70 3.95 8.16
C ALA A 114 -8.94 2.55 7.55
N LEU A 115 -8.34 2.28 6.38
CA LEU A 115 -8.39 0.96 5.75
C LEU A 115 -7.69 -0.11 6.60
N ALA A 116 -6.54 0.21 7.19
CA ALA A 116 -5.84 -0.71 8.08
C ALA A 116 -6.66 -1.06 9.33
N ILE A 117 -7.29 -0.06 9.97
CA ILE A 117 -8.18 -0.26 11.11
C ILE A 117 -9.41 -1.07 10.71
N GLY A 118 -10.01 -0.75 9.55
CA GLY A 118 -11.14 -1.50 9.01
C GLY A 118 -10.79 -2.97 8.80
N LEU A 119 -9.61 -3.27 8.26
CA LEU A 119 -9.15 -4.64 8.02
C LEU A 119 -8.94 -5.39 9.34
N ALA A 120 -8.35 -4.72 10.34
CA ALA A 120 -8.19 -5.31 11.67
C ALA A 120 -9.54 -5.58 12.34
N ALA A 121 -10.49 -4.64 12.24
CA ALA A 121 -11.82 -4.79 12.83
C ALA A 121 -12.60 -5.94 12.16
N ASP A 122 -12.56 -6.02 10.83
CA ASP A 122 -13.24 -7.08 10.07
C ASP A 122 -12.63 -8.45 10.40
N LEU A 123 -11.30 -8.53 10.54
CA LEU A 123 -10.60 -9.74 10.96
C LEU A 123 -10.95 -10.16 12.39
N ILE A 124 -11.09 -9.22 13.33
CA ILE A 124 -11.42 -9.54 14.74
C ILE A 124 -12.89 -9.97 14.88
N LEU A 125 -13.79 -9.37 14.09
CA LEU A 125 -15.23 -9.61 14.20
C LEU A 125 -15.71 -10.83 13.39
N HIS A 126 -15.03 -11.17 12.29
CA HIS A 126 -15.49 -12.19 11.34
C HIS A 126 -14.43 -13.23 10.95
N GLY A 127 -13.17 -13.08 11.39
CA GLY A 127 -12.10 -14.07 11.21
C GLY A 127 -12.01 -15.05 12.37
#